data_AF-A0A0F8Y6D6-F1
#
_entry.id   AF-A0A0F8Y6D6-F1
#
_cell.length_a   1.000
_cell.length_b   1.000
_cell.length_c   1.000
_cell.angle_alpha   90.00
_cell.angle_beta   90.00
_cell.angle_gamma   90.00
#
_symmetry.space_group_name_H-M   'P 1'
#
loop_
_entity.id
_entity.type
_entity.pdbx_description
1 polymer ?
#
loop_
_entity_poly.entity_id
_entity_poly.type
_entity_poly.pdbx_seq_one_letter_code
_entity_poly.pdbx_strand_id
1 'polypeptide(L)'
;RIITLADRGVGIKATLSRVRTNLKDDNEALEVAMTEHLSGRYPEQRGNGLKFVVNVARDNPIRVSLQSGTAIATIGKEDPQLRISLADRNMRGVLAKIEY
;
A
#
# COMPACT_ATOMS: atom_id res chain seq x y z
N ARG A 1 9.67 14.46 -10.99
CA ARG A 1 10.59 13.29 -11.19
C ARG A 1 9.86 12.02 -10.78
N ILE A 2 10.10 10.86 -11.40
CA ILE A 2 9.43 9.61 -11.03
C ILE A 2 10.46 8.61 -10.49
N ILE A 3 10.15 8.02 -9.33
CA ILE A 3 10.88 6.88 -8.76
C ILE A 3 9.92 5.69 -8.72
N THR A 4 10.37 4.53 -9.19
CA THR A 4 9.56 3.31 -9.22
C THR A 4 10.28 2.18 -8.51
N LEU A 5 9.58 1.50 -7.61
CA LEU A 5 10.04 0.31 -6.92
C LEU A 5 9.07 -0.81 -7.28
N ALA A 6 9.59 -1.95 -7.72
CA ALA A 6 8.76 -3.09 -8.12
C ALA A 6 9.35 -4.39 -7.58
N ASP A 7 8.49 -5.28 -7.10
CA ASP A 7 8.86 -6.63 -6.73
C ASP A 7 7.85 -7.66 -7.29
N ARG A 8 8.31 -8.90 -7.44
CA ARG A 8 7.50 -10.03 -7.93
C ARG A 8 7.07 -10.99 -6.81
N GLY A 9 6.91 -10.47 -5.59
CA GLY A 9 6.50 -11.24 -4.43
C GLY A 9 5.07 -11.78 -4.53
N VAL A 10 4.56 -12.26 -3.39
CA VAL A 10 3.20 -12.83 -3.32
C VAL A 10 2.08 -11.78 -3.30
N GLY A 11 2.42 -10.50 -3.11
CA GLY A 11 1.47 -9.40 -3.02
C GLY A 11 0.95 -9.14 -1.60
N ILE A 12 0.28 -8.00 -1.42
CA ILE A 12 -0.12 -7.49 -0.11
C ILE A 12 -1.25 -8.31 0.51
N LYS A 13 -2.31 -8.62 -0.24
CA LYS A 13 -3.43 -9.45 0.25
C LYS A 13 -2.94 -10.81 0.74
N ALA A 14 -2.20 -11.55 -0.10
CA ALA A 14 -1.68 -12.86 0.27
C ALA A 14 -0.75 -12.81 1.51
N THR A 15 0.02 -11.74 1.66
CA THR A 15 0.88 -11.53 2.84
C THR A 15 0.05 -11.24 4.09
N LEU A 16 -0.97 -10.37 3.99
CA LEU A 16 -1.85 -10.02 5.10
C LEU A 16 -2.78 -11.15 5.52
N SER A 17 -3.25 -11.97 4.59
CA SER A 17 -4.15 -13.10 4.88
C SER A 17 -3.55 -14.12 5.85
N ARG A 18 -2.21 -14.15 6.01
CA ARG A 18 -1.53 -14.99 7.00
C ARG A 18 -1.78 -14.56 8.45
N VAL A 19 -2.13 -13.30 8.68
CA VAL A 19 -2.36 -12.72 10.01
C VAL A 19 -3.79 -12.20 10.19
N ARG A 20 -4.49 -11.89 9.10
CA ARG A 20 -5.89 -11.47 9.06
C ARG A 20 -6.62 -12.26 7.98
N THR A 21 -7.20 -13.39 8.37
CA THR A 21 -7.79 -14.37 7.45
C THR A 21 -9.02 -13.87 6.69
N ASN A 22 -9.67 -12.82 7.19
CA ASN A 22 -10.99 -12.39 6.70
C ASN A 22 -10.93 -11.19 5.74
N LEU A 23 -9.82 -11.01 5.00
CA LEU A 23 -9.70 -9.97 3.98
C LEU A 23 -10.43 -10.38 2.70
N LYS A 24 -11.42 -9.58 2.30
CA LYS A 24 -12.31 -9.80 1.17
C LYS A 24 -11.56 -9.71 -0.16
N ASP A 25 -10.89 -8.60 -0.42
CA ASP A 25 -10.30 -8.27 -1.73
C ASP A 25 -9.01 -7.47 -1.60
N ASP A 26 -8.39 -7.16 -2.74
CA ASP A 26 -7.12 -6.41 -2.78
C ASP A 26 -7.33 -4.96 -2.32
N ASN A 27 -8.53 -4.39 -2.49
CA ASN A 27 -8.86 -3.04 -2.04
C ASN A 27 -8.82 -2.99 -0.51
N GLU A 28 -9.54 -3.91 0.16
CA GLU A 28 -9.50 -4.01 1.62
C GLU A 28 -8.09 -4.30 2.13
N ALA A 29 -7.34 -5.17 1.43
CA ALA A 29 -5.97 -5.45 1.82
C ALA A 29 -5.05 -4.21 1.75
N LEU A 30 -5.19 -3.36 0.72
CA LEU A 30 -4.42 -2.11 0.63
C LEU A 30 -4.87 -1.09 1.68
N GLU A 31 -6.17 -0.94 1.90
CA GLU A 31 -6.73 -0.08 2.96
C GLU A 31 -6.08 -0.43 4.31
N VAL A 32 -6.16 -1.70 4.70
CA VAL A 32 -5.58 -2.23 5.96
C VAL A 32 -4.07 -2.05 6.00
N ALA A 33 -3.36 -2.34 4.90
CA ALA A 33 -1.90 -2.18 4.82
C ALA A 33 -1.46 -0.74 5.06
N MET A 34 -2.23 0.23 4.58
CA MET A 34 -1.89 1.64 4.62
C MET A 34 -2.34 2.34 5.91
N THR A 35 -3.43 1.88 6.55
CA THR A 35 -4.05 2.57 7.69
C THR A 35 -3.92 1.85 9.04
N GLU A 36 -4.01 0.52 9.07
CA GLU A 36 -4.17 -0.22 10.33
C GLU A 36 -2.88 -0.79 10.90
N HIS A 37 -2.67 -0.65 12.21
CA HIS A 37 -1.57 -1.32 12.89
C HIS A 37 -1.94 -2.77 13.24
N LEU A 38 -1.29 -3.74 12.60
CA LEU A 38 -1.52 -5.17 12.84
C LEU A 38 -0.46 -5.74 13.80
N SER A 39 -0.85 -5.99 15.04
CA SER A 39 0.01 -6.47 16.14
C SER A 39 0.52 -7.91 15.96
N GLY A 40 -0.14 -8.74 15.14
CA GLY A 40 0.22 -10.14 14.89
C GLY A 40 1.46 -10.36 14.02
N ARG A 41 2.17 -9.30 13.60
CA ARG A 41 3.40 -9.38 12.80
C ARG A 41 4.68 -9.36 13.65
N TYR A 42 4.67 -9.79 14.90
CA TYR A 42 5.88 -9.81 15.74
C TYR A 42 6.87 -10.88 15.23
N PRO A 43 8.19 -10.58 15.10
CA PRO A 43 8.92 -9.44 15.67
C PRO A 43 9.08 -8.25 14.71
N GLU A 44 8.30 -8.16 13.64
CA GLU A 44 8.46 -7.11 12.64
C GLU A 44 7.89 -5.76 13.13
N GLN A 45 8.78 -4.88 13.59
CA GLN A 45 8.55 -3.43 13.61
C GLN A 45 8.24 -2.84 12.20
N ARG A 46 8.24 -3.67 11.15
CA ARG A 46 7.96 -3.31 9.75
C ARG A 46 6.49 -2.97 9.46
N GLY A 47 5.56 -3.22 10.39
CA GLY A 47 4.14 -2.87 10.25
C GLY A 47 3.84 -1.37 10.13
N ASN A 48 4.79 -0.51 10.53
CA ASN A 48 4.65 0.96 10.53
C ASN A 48 5.16 1.64 9.25
N GLY A 49 5.95 0.94 8.43
CA GLY A 49 6.63 1.58 7.29
C GLY A 49 5.66 2.28 6.33
N LEU A 50 4.57 1.60 5.94
CA LEU A 50 3.57 2.19 5.05
C LEU A 50 2.78 3.34 5.69
N LYS A 51 2.57 3.31 7.01
CA LYS A 51 1.87 4.39 7.73
C LYS A 51 2.74 5.64 7.77
N PHE A 52 4.05 5.44 7.96
CA PHE A 52 5.02 6.52 7.85
C PHE A 52 5.06 7.09 6.43
N VAL A 53 5.03 6.25 5.39
CA VAL A 53 4.96 6.70 3.99
C VAL A 53 3.70 7.54 3.73
N VAL A 54 2.54 7.14 4.26
CA VAL A 54 1.30 7.93 4.17
C VAL A 54 1.49 9.32 4.77
N ASN A 55 2.10 9.42 5.95
CA ASN A 55 2.36 10.72 6.59
C ASN A 55 3.34 11.57 5.77
N VAL A 56 4.45 10.99 5.32
CA VAL A 56 5.44 11.70 4.48
C VAL A 56 4.79 12.22 3.20
N ALA A 57 3.94 11.44 2.54
CA ALA A 57 3.24 11.84 1.32
C ALA A 57 2.22 12.97 1.55
N ARG A 58 1.61 13.04 2.73
CA ARG A 58 0.69 14.14 3.10
C ARG A 58 1.44 15.45 3.35
N ASP A 59 2.61 15.37 3.97
CA ASP A 59 3.34 16.55 4.44
C ASP A 59 4.24 17.16 3.35
N ASN A 60 4.65 16.37 2.37
CA ASN A 60 5.61 16.75 1.33
C ASN A 60 4.95 16.83 -0.05
N PRO A 61 5.45 17.66 -0.98
CA PRO A 61 4.92 17.76 -2.35
C PRO A 61 5.33 16.54 -3.19
N ILE A 62 4.89 15.35 -2.75
CA ILE A 62 5.05 14.10 -3.45
C ILE A 62 3.70 13.37 -3.53
N ARG A 63 3.55 12.55 -4.54
CA ARG A 63 2.43 11.60 -4.69
C ARG A 63 2.98 10.19 -4.67
N VAL A 64 2.38 9.34 -3.84
CA VAL A 64 2.72 7.92 -3.73
C VAL A 64 1.53 7.10 -4.21
N SER A 65 1.78 6.23 -5.18
CA SER A 65 0.83 5.20 -5.62
C SER A 65 1.41 3.82 -5.39
N LEU A 66 0.62 2.90 -4.83
CA LEU A 66 1.01 1.53 -4.53
C LEU A 66 -0.02 0.57 -5.13
N GLN A 67 0.39 -0.22 -6.11
CA GLN A 67 -0.44 -1.27 -6.68
C GLN A 67 -0.05 -2.64 -6.13
N SER A 68 -1.04 -3.47 -5.83
CA SER A 68 -0.90 -4.90 -5.56
C SER A 68 -2.17 -5.61 -6.01
N GLY A 69 -2.05 -6.69 -6.77
CA GLY A 69 -3.21 -7.39 -7.31
C GLY A 69 -4.02 -6.49 -8.23
N THR A 70 -5.32 -6.36 -7.97
CA THR A 70 -6.25 -5.52 -8.74
C THR A 70 -6.50 -4.14 -8.12
N ALA A 71 -5.75 -3.74 -7.09
CA ALA A 71 -5.99 -2.51 -6.35
C ALA A 71 -4.79 -1.54 -6.43
N ILE A 72 -5.09 -0.24 -6.41
CA ILE A 72 -4.11 0.85 -6.32
C ILE A 72 -4.51 1.75 -5.14
N ALA A 73 -3.58 1.97 -4.23
CA ALA A 73 -3.67 2.99 -3.19
C ALA A 73 -2.90 4.24 -3.60
N THR A 74 -3.50 5.42 -3.53
CA THR A 74 -2.86 6.70 -3.85
C THR A 74 -3.03 7.70 -2.71
N ILE A 75 -1.96 8.43 -2.42
CA ILE A 75 -1.90 9.46 -1.38
C ILE A 75 -0.92 10.57 -1.81
N GLY A 76 -1.22 11.82 -1.50
CA GLY A 76 -0.28 12.93 -1.70
C GLY A 76 -0.74 14.22 -1.03
N LYS A 77 0.08 15.26 -1.06
CA LYS A 77 -0.25 16.54 -0.42
C LYS A 77 -1.46 17.25 -1.02
N GLU A 78 -1.63 17.20 -2.34
CA GLU A 78 -2.80 17.77 -3.04
C GLU A 78 -4.10 16.99 -2.75
N ASP A 79 -3.98 15.73 -2.34
CA ASP A 79 -5.09 14.83 -2.03
C ASP A 79 -4.72 13.98 -0.81
N PRO A 80 -4.81 14.56 0.40
CA PRO A 80 -4.29 13.95 1.62
C PRO A 80 -5.16 12.81 2.16
N GLN A 81 -6.30 12.54 1.52
CA GLN A 81 -7.10 11.35 1.81
C GLN A 81 -6.54 10.16 1.03
N LEU A 82 -6.42 9.01 1.70
CA LEU A 82 -6.03 7.78 1.03
C LEU A 82 -7.15 7.40 0.06
N ARG A 83 -6.82 7.30 -1.24
CA ARG A 83 -7.76 6.82 -2.26
C ARG A 83 -7.40 5.42 -2.70
N ILE A 84 -8.37 4.52 -2.69
CA ILE A 84 -8.26 3.17 -3.24
C ILE A 84 -9.07 3.11 -4.54
N SER A 85 -8.45 2.63 -5.61
CA SER A 85 -9.10 2.41 -6.91
C SER A 85 -8.71 1.07 -7.51
N LEU A 86 -9.46 0.62 -8.52
CA LEU A 86 -9.09 -0.56 -9.29
C LEU A 86 -7.91 -0.26 -10.21
N ALA A 87 -7.05 -1.26 -10.40
CA ALA A 87 -5.99 -1.23 -11.39
C ALA A 87 -6.49 -1.71 -12.76
N ASP A 88 -5.95 -1.14 -13.84
CA ASP A 88 -6.27 -1.57 -15.21
C ASP A 88 -5.87 -3.01 -15.50
N ARG A 89 -4.87 -3.52 -14.78
CA ARG A 89 -4.34 -4.87 -14.92
C ARG A 89 -4.06 -5.48 -13.55
N ASN A 90 -4.41 -6.75 -13.39
CA ASN A 90 -3.97 -7.53 -12.25
C ASN A 90 -2.45 -7.70 -12.30
N MET A 91 -1.79 -7.49 -11.16
CA MET A 91 -0.35 -7.66 -11.02
C MET A 91 -0.03 -8.54 -9.81
N ARG A 92 0.85 -9.53 -10.03
CA ARG A 92 1.47 -10.28 -8.94
C ARG A 92 2.66 -9.50 -8.38
N GLY A 93 2.72 -9.32 -7.06
CA GLY A 93 3.75 -8.55 -6.39
C GLY A 93 3.27 -7.14 -6.06
N VAL A 94 4.20 -6.18 -6.03
CA VAL A 94 3.93 -4.79 -5.67
C VAL A 94 4.64 -3.84 -6.64
N LEU A 95 3.98 -2.73 -6.97
CA LEU A 95 4.55 -1.61 -7.70
C LEU A 95 4.27 -0.33 -6.92
N ALA A 96 5.33 0.32 -6.44
CA ALA A 96 5.27 1.64 -5.86
C ALA A 96 5.78 2.68 -6.86
N LYS A 97 5.02 3.75 -7.05
CA LYS A 97 5.39 4.92 -7.86
C LYS A 97 5.40 6.14 -6.95
N ILE A 98 6.51 6.87 -6.93
CA ILE A 98 6.67 8.13 -6.20
C ILE A 98 6.91 9.24 -7.22
N GLU A 99 6.04 10.24 -7.22
CA GLU A 99 6.06 11.39 -8.13
C GLU A 99 6.37 12.65 -7.33
N TYR A 100 7.39 13.40 -7.76
CA TYR A 100 7.79 14.72 -7.24
C TYR A 100 7.37 15.81 -8.21
#